data_AF-A0A936GYT4-F1
#
_entry.id   AF-A0A936GYT4-F1
#
_cell.length_a   1.000
_cell.length_b   1.000
_cell.length_c   1.000
_cell.angle_alpha   90.00
_cell.angle_beta   90.00
_cell.angle_gamma   90.00
#
_symmetry.space_group_name_H-M   'P 1'
#
loop_
_entity.id
_entity.type
_entity.pdbx_description
1 polymer ?
#
loop_
_entity_poly.entity_id
_entity_poly.type
_entity_poly.pdbx_seq_one_letter_code
_entity_poly.pdbx_strand_id
1 'polypeptide(L)'
;MSLHEVVIRIKWIMLLLFIVGGLSGWAQVRPTVSVFYLEDCIICQSFTPELNKLYKKFHGSVDFVLIFPNNRSKDKTIKEFINKYKIDIPYKTDHYKKVSSMMGLVLRLK
;
A
#
# COMPACT_ATOMS: atom_id res chain seq x y z
N MET A 1 -28.92 8.15 48.65
CA MET A 1 -28.29 8.61 47.39
C MET A 1 -29.40 9.09 46.47
N SER A 2 -29.43 10.38 46.10
CA SER A 2 -30.60 11.00 45.47
C SER A 2 -30.71 10.64 43.99
N LEU A 3 -31.94 10.56 43.48
CA LEU A 3 -32.25 10.22 42.09
C LEU A 3 -31.56 11.17 41.09
N HIS A 4 -31.33 12.41 41.51
CA HIS A 4 -30.68 13.46 40.71
C HIS A 4 -29.20 13.17 40.42
N GLU A 5 -28.45 12.65 41.40
CA GLU A 5 -27.04 12.26 41.24
C GLU A 5 -26.87 11.11 40.24
N VAL A 6 -27.81 10.17 40.22
CA VAL A 6 -27.80 9.01 39.32
C VAL A 6 -28.02 9.45 37.87
N VAL A 7 -28.95 10.38 37.64
CA VAL A 7 -29.24 10.91 36.30
C VAL A 7 -28.06 11.70 35.73
N ILE A 8 -27.37 12.48 36.57
CA ILE A 8 -26.16 13.21 36.17
C ILE A 8 -25.05 12.23 35.77
N ARG A 9 -24.80 11.19 36.58
CA ARG A 9 -23.80 10.16 36.25
C ARG A 9 -24.10 9.42 34.95
N ILE A 10 -25.36 9.08 34.70
CA ILE A 10 -25.79 8.41 33.46
C ILE A 10 -25.58 9.32 32.24
N LYS A 11 -25.90 10.62 32.34
CA LYS A 11 -25.64 11.59 31.27
C LYS A 11 -24.15 11.71 30.94
N TRP A 12 -23.28 11.73 31.94
CA TRP A 12 -21.83 11.78 31.74
C TRP A 12 -21.29 10.49 31.11
N ILE A 13 -21.79 9.32 31.50
CA ILE A 13 -21.41 8.04 30.89
C ILE A 13 -21.82 8.00 29.41
N MET A 14 -23.02 8.48 29.09
CA MET A 14 -23.52 8.56 27.70
C MET A 14 -22.69 9.52 26.84
N LEU A 15 -22.29 10.68 27.39
CA LEU A 15 -21.45 11.65 26.70
C LEU A 15 -20.04 11.09 26.44
N LEU A 16 -19.48 10.36 27.41
CA LEU A 16 -18.15 9.77 27.31
C LEU A 16 -18.11 8.63 26.27
N LEU A 17 -19.17 7.83 26.18
CA LEU A 17 -19.34 6.80 25.14
C LEU A 17 -19.42 7.39 23.72
N PHE A 18 -20.06 8.55 23.55
CA PHE A 18 -20.18 9.20 22.24
C PHE A 18 -18.85 9.77 21.73
N ILE A 19 -18.01 10.30 22.64
CA ILE A 19 -16.69 10.83 22.32
C ILE A 19 -15.72 9.69 21.95
N VAL A 20 -15.80 8.54 22.62
CA VAL A 20 -14.96 7.36 22.33
C VAL A 20 -15.38 6.67 21.02
N GLY A 21 -16.67 6.65 20.69
CA GLY A 21 -17.17 6.00 19.47
C GLY A 21 -16.85 6.75 18.15
N GLY A 22 -16.64 8.07 18.21
CA GLY A 22 -16.41 8.92 17.03
C GLY A 22 -15.02 8.78 16.37
N LEU A 23 -14.10 8.02 16.95
CA LEU A 23 -12.73 7.84 16.46
C LEU A 23 -12.54 6.65 15.51
N SER A 24 -13.61 5.99 15.10
CA SER A 24 -13.55 5.04 13.99
C SER A 24 -13.39 5.82 12.67
N GLY A 25 -12.15 6.18 12.35
CA GLY A 25 -11.80 6.81 11.09
C GLY A 25 -12.32 5.97 9.91
N TRP A 26 -13.13 6.58 9.05
CA TRP A 26 -13.67 5.95 7.86
C TRP A 26 -12.52 5.68 6.88
N ALA A 27 -11.96 4.47 6.93
CA ALA A 27 -10.91 4.05 6.01
C ALA A 27 -11.49 4.00 4.59
N GLN A 28 -11.09 4.97 3.75
CA GLN A 28 -11.49 5.02 2.35
C GLN A 28 -10.83 3.86 1.61
N VAL A 29 -11.63 2.97 0.99
CA VAL A 29 -11.12 1.89 0.14
C VAL A 29 -10.56 2.50 -1.15
N ARG A 30 -9.27 2.35 -1.37
CA ARG A 30 -8.58 2.83 -2.59
C ARG A 30 -8.23 1.65 -3.49
N PRO A 31 -8.39 1.78 -4.82
CA PRO A 31 -7.88 0.77 -5.75
C PRO A 31 -6.35 0.73 -5.68
N THR A 32 -5.78 -0.46 -5.90
CA THR A 32 -4.31 -0.66 -5.89
C THR A 32 -3.81 -1.08 -7.26
N VAL A 33 -2.83 -0.36 -7.78
CA VAL A 33 -2.08 -0.71 -8.99
C VAL A 33 -0.79 -1.40 -8.57
N SER A 34 -0.69 -2.70 -8.89
CA SER A 34 0.51 -3.50 -8.67
C SER A 34 1.28 -3.63 -9.98
N VAL A 35 2.52 -3.13 -10.02
CA VAL A 35 3.37 -3.16 -11.22
C VAL A 35 4.53 -4.10 -10.98
N PHE A 36 4.67 -5.11 -11.84
CA PHE A 36 5.72 -6.11 -11.73
C PHE A 36 6.98 -5.61 -12.43
N TYR A 37 8.10 -5.58 -11.71
CA TYR A 37 9.35 -4.98 -12.16
C TYR A 37 10.54 -5.91 -11.95
N LEU A 38 11.58 -5.67 -12.73
CA LEU A 38 12.91 -6.26 -12.59
C LEU A 38 13.95 -5.15 -12.79
N GLU A 39 14.99 -5.10 -11.95
CA GLU A 39 16.03 -4.07 -12.04
C GLU A 39 16.92 -4.19 -13.30
N ASP A 40 16.99 -5.39 -13.88
CA ASP A 40 17.78 -5.72 -15.08
C ASP A 40 16.99 -5.57 -16.40
N CYS A 41 15.72 -5.14 -16.33
CA CYS A 41 14.81 -5.07 -17.47
C CYS A 41 14.85 -3.70 -18.17
N ILE A 42 15.33 -3.67 -19.42
CA ILE A 42 15.44 -2.44 -20.25
C ILE A 42 14.07 -1.81 -20.50
N ILE A 43 13.04 -2.62 -20.78
CA ILE A 43 11.68 -2.13 -20.99
C ILE A 43 11.20 -1.40 -19.73
N CYS A 44 11.37 -2.03 -18.57
CA CYS A 44 11.02 -1.49 -17.27
C CYS A 44 11.74 -0.14 -17.02
N GLN A 45 13.00 -0.01 -17.40
CA GLN A 45 13.73 1.27 -17.31
C GLN A 45 13.10 2.36 -18.19
N SER A 46 12.70 2.02 -19.42
CA SER A 46 12.09 2.96 -20.37
C SER A 46 10.71 3.46 -19.93
N PHE A 47 9.93 2.64 -19.21
CA PHE A 47 8.61 2.99 -18.71
C PHE A 47 8.63 3.82 -17.41
N THR A 48 9.74 3.80 -16.65
CA THR A 48 9.85 4.49 -15.36
C THR A 48 9.43 5.96 -15.38
N PRO A 49 9.84 6.80 -16.37
CA PRO A 49 9.45 8.21 -16.40
C PRO A 49 7.94 8.41 -16.46
N GLU A 50 7.25 7.60 -17.27
CA GLU A 50 5.79 7.69 -17.40
C GLU A 50 5.09 7.17 -16.15
N LEU A 51 5.59 6.07 -15.59
CA LEU A 51 5.05 5.50 -14.37
C LEU A 51 5.17 6.47 -13.17
N ASN A 52 6.28 7.21 -13.07
CA ASN A 52 6.44 8.27 -12.07
C ASN A 52 5.46 9.43 -12.27
N LYS A 53 5.15 9.82 -13.52
CA LYS A 53 4.11 10.85 -13.79
C LYS A 53 2.74 10.38 -13.31
N LEU A 54 2.39 9.13 -13.60
CA LEU A 54 1.12 8.53 -13.16
C LEU A 54 1.03 8.49 -11.64
N TYR A 55 2.09 8.06 -10.96
CA TYR A 55 2.15 8.07 -9.51
C TYR A 55 1.95 9.47 -8.94
N LYS A 56 2.69 10.47 -9.43
CA LYS A 56 2.54 11.87 -8.98
C LYS A 56 1.12 12.38 -9.15
N LYS A 57 0.44 11.99 -10.23
CA LYS A 57 -0.94 12.40 -10.51
C LYS A 57 -1.98 11.70 -9.63
N PHE A 58 -1.78 10.42 -9.31
CA PHE A 58 -2.85 9.57 -8.76
C PHE A 58 -2.59 8.98 -7.36
N HIS A 59 -1.40 9.11 -6.77
CA HIS A 59 -1.08 8.51 -5.46
C HIS A 59 -1.98 8.97 -4.30
N GLY A 60 -2.68 10.11 -4.43
CA GLY A 60 -3.67 10.56 -3.45
C GLY A 60 -4.99 9.77 -3.46
N SER A 61 -5.32 9.12 -4.59
CA SER A 61 -6.59 8.42 -4.81
C SER A 61 -6.42 6.92 -5.11
N VAL A 62 -5.23 6.51 -5.54
CA VAL A 62 -4.89 5.15 -5.97
C VAL A 62 -3.58 4.76 -5.30
N ASP A 63 -3.53 3.57 -4.71
CA ASP A 63 -2.29 3.04 -4.15
C ASP A 63 -1.44 2.42 -5.27
N PHE A 64 -0.14 2.68 -5.25
CA PHE A 64 0.81 2.08 -6.19
C PHE A 64 1.82 1.24 -5.44
N VAL A 65 2.22 0.11 -6.02
CA VAL A 65 3.32 -0.71 -5.50
C VAL A 65 4.08 -1.37 -6.63
N LEU A 66 5.42 -1.30 -6.56
CA LEU A 66 6.29 -2.13 -7.39
C LEU A 66 6.50 -3.49 -6.74
N ILE A 67 6.36 -4.57 -7.51
CA ILE A 67 6.56 -5.94 -7.05
C ILE A 67 7.75 -6.54 -7.80
N PHE A 68 8.78 -6.96 -7.06
CA PHE A 68 9.95 -7.66 -7.60
C PHE A 68 9.81 -9.16 -7.34
N PRO A 69 9.39 -9.96 -8.34
CA PRO A 69 8.89 -11.32 -8.12
C PRO A 69 9.97 -12.41 -8.16
N ASN A 70 11.24 -12.04 -8.09
CA ASN A 70 12.33 -12.98 -8.29
C ASN A 70 13.28 -13.02 -7.07
N ASN A 71 14.06 -14.09 -6.96
CA ASN A 71 15.01 -14.30 -5.87
C ASN A 71 16.36 -13.60 -6.07
N ARG A 72 16.67 -13.19 -7.30
CA ARG A 72 17.91 -12.50 -7.66
C ARG A 72 17.88 -11.04 -7.20
N SER A 73 16.70 -10.40 -7.25
CA SER A 73 16.51 -9.06 -6.75
C SER A 73 16.73 -9.04 -5.25
N LYS A 74 17.79 -8.35 -4.83
CA LYS A 74 18.09 -8.13 -3.42
C LYS A 74 17.75 -6.70 -3.08
N ASP A 75 17.48 -6.46 -1.80
CA ASP A 75 17.14 -5.12 -1.32
C ASP A 75 18.16 -4.06 -1.77
N LYS A 76 19.46 -4.40 -1.74
CA LYS A 76 20.53 -3.53 -2.23
C LYS A 76 20.39 -3.19 -3.72
N THR A 77 20.24 -4.19 -4.60
CA THR A 77 20.15 -3.96 -6.05
C THR A 77 18.87 -3.21 -6.44
N ILE A 78 17.76 -3.50 -5.74
CA ILE A 78 16.50 -2.80 -5.91
C ILE A 78 16.64 -1.33 -5.51
N LYS A 79 17.26 -1.03 -4.36
CA LYS A 79 17.51 0.36 -3.91
C LYS A 79 18.41 1.12 -4.86
N GLU A 80 19.49 0.49 -5.33
CA GLU A 80 20.38 1.09 -6.34
C GLU A 80 19.61 1.43 -7.62
N PHE A 81 18.74 0.54 -8.08
CA PHE A 81 17.87 0.76 -9.23
C PHE A 81 16.87 1.90 -9.01
N ILE A 82 16.15 1.89 -7.88
CA ILE A 82 15.19 2.94 -7.51
C ILE A 82 15.88 4.30 -7.45
N ASN A 83 17.05 4.40 -6.84
CA ASN A 83 17.81 5.63 -6.75
C ASN A 83 18.32 6.09 -8.13
N LYS A 84 18.84 5.16 -8.94
CA LYS A 84 19.37 5.45 -10.29
C LYS A 84 18.28 6.02 -11.20
N TYR A 85 17.08 5.45 -11.16
CA TYR A 85 15.95 5.87 -12.02
C TYR A 85 14.97 6.81 -11.34
N LYS A 86 15.27 7.24 -10.10
CA LYS A 86 14.46 8.17 -9.30
C LYS A 86 12.99 7.73 -9.22
N ILE A 87 12.78 6.47 -8.84
CA ILE A 87 11.46 5.89 -8.72
C ILE A 87 10.83 6.35 -7.40
N ASP A 88 9.69 7.02 -7.46
CA ASP A 88 9.01 7.57 -6.28
C ASP A 88 8.01 6.57 -5.65
N ILE A 89 7.82 5.42 -6.29
CA ILE A 89 6.82 4.41 -5.95
C ILE A 89 7.37 3.41 -4.93
N PRO A 90 6.64 3.08 -3.86
CA PRO A 90 7.08 2.08 -2.89
C PRO A 90 7.16 0.68 -3.52
N TYR A 91 8.08 -0.14 -3.03
CA TYR A 91 8.30 -1.50 -3.55
C TYR A 91 8.10 -2.58 -2.49
N LYS A 92 7.82 -3.80 -2.97
CA LYS A 92 7.80 -5.05 -2.21
C LYS A 92 8.52 -6.13 -3.01
N THR A 93 9.09 -7.10 -2.30
CA THR A 93 9.64 -8.31 -2.92
C THR A 93 8.63 -9.45 -2.82
N ASP A 94 8.56 -10.27 -3.87
CA ASP A 94 7.78 -11.51 -3.92
C ASP A 94 8.70 -12.68 -4.32
N HIS A 95 9.73 -12.90 -3.50
CA HIS A 95 10.75 -13.94 -3.71
C HIS A 95 10.14 -15.34 -3.92
N TYR A 96 9.10 -15.67 -3.15
CA TYR A 96 8.42 -16.96 -3.25
C TYR A 96 7.39 -17.03 -4.37
N LYS A 97 7.26 -15.98 -5.21
CA LYS A 97 6.31 -15.90 -6.33
C LYS A 97 4.85 -16.15 -5.91
N LYS A 98 4.49 -15.91 -4.65
CA LYS A 98 3.15 -16.20 -4.13
C LYS A 98 2.13 -15.27 -4.79
N VAL A 99 2.42 -13.98 -4.80
CA VAL A 99 1.55 -12.95 -5.40
C VAL A 99 1.52 -13.11 -6.91
N SER A 100 2.70 -13.27 -7.51
CA SER A 100 2.87 -13.38 -8.95
C SER A 100 2.19 -14.63 -9.53
N SER A 101 2.25 -15.76 -8.81
CA SER A 101 1.54 -16.98 -9.21
C SER A 101 0.03 -16.86 -9.00
N MET A 102 -0.43 -16.20 -7.93
CA MET A 102 -1.86 -15.99 -7.69
C MET A 102 -2.48 -15.11 -8.76
N MET A 103 -1.74 -14.12 -9.27
CA MET A 103 -2.16 -13.22 -10.34
C MET A 103 -1.96 -13.79 -11.76
N GLY A 104 -1.47 -15.03 -11.90
CA GLY A 104 -1.30 -15.68 -13.21
C GLY A 104 -0.13 -15.14 -14.05
N LEU A 105 0.80 -14.38 -13.47
CA LEU A 105 1.91 -13.73 -14.18
C LEU A 105 3.15 -14.62 -14.31
N VAL A 106 3.17 -15.74 -13.58
CA VAL A 106 4.22 -16.76 -13.73
C VAL A 106 3.69 -17.84 -14.66
N LEU A 107 4.35 -18.02 -15.81
CA LEU A 107 4.15 -19.19 -16.64
C LEU A 107 4.48 -20.44 -15.81
N ARG A 108 3.45 -21.19 -15.39
CA ARG A 108 3.65 -22.59 -15.00
C ARG A 108 3.98 -23.35 -16.28
N LEU A 109 5.28 -23.47 -16.58
CA LEU A 109 5.72 -24.53 -17.47
C LEU A 109 5.39 -25.84 -16.75
N LYS A 110 4.40 -26.53 -17.30
CA LYS A 110 3.91 -27.83 -16.83
C LYS A 110 4.85 -28.92 -17.35
#